data_AF-A0A6L3NAQ6-F1
#
_entry.id   AF-A0A6L3NAQ6-F1
#
_cell.length_a   1.000
_cell.length_b   1.000
_cell.length_c   1.000
_cell.angle_alpha   90.00
_cell.angle_beta   90.00
_cell.angle_gamma   90.00
#
_symmetry.space_group_name_H-M   'P 1'
#
loop_
_entity.id
_entity.type
_entity.pdbx_description
1 polymer ?
#
loop_
_entity_poly.entity_id
_entity_poly.type
_entity_poly.pdbx_seq_one_letter_code
_entity_poly.pdbx_strand_id
1 'polypeptide(L)'
;ALPGPLVGAAAALLGTIPGAMLTRDTWTMLRGGNTGDPAALTAVLGRPPRGLRDFIGADADTRALRCDALAMWRRPLLLGALAIVWIWTAIVSAFVHPRHDSLAMLARAHLTGLPALIALYGACALDFAFGVATVAAPSRRLWAAQGALIVAYSAVIAVTMPALLAEPFGPVLKNVPILAILLTLFSEEEHA
;
A
#
# COMPACT_ATOMS: atom_id res chain seq x y z
N ALA A 1 -5.00 24.26 13.35
CA ALA A 1 -4.73 24.68 11.96
C ALA A 1 -3.42 24.05 11.52
N LEU A 2 -3.35 23.46 10.33
CA LEU A 2 -2.09 22.97 9.76
C LEU A 2 -1.19 24.17 9.40
N PRO A 3 0.13 24.12 9.64
CA PRO A 3 1.02 25.22 9.29
C PRO A 3 1.06 25.44 7.78
N GLY A 4 0.65 26.63 7.31
CA GLY A 4 0.62 26.98 5.88
C GLY A 4 1.94 26.73 5.10
N PRO A 5 3.14 26.89 5.69
CA PRO A 5 4.39 26.55 5.03
C PRO A 5 4.54 25.05 4.74
N LEU A 6 4.08 24.18 5.65
CA LEU A 6 4.12 22.73 5.46
C LEU A 6 3.19 22.29 4.33
N VAL A 7 2.00 22.89 4.26
CA VAL A 7 1.03 22.61 3.18
C VAL A 7 1.57 23.10 1.83
N GLY A 8 2.23 24.27 1.79
CA GLY A 8 2.88 24.77 0.58
C GLY A 8 4.02 23.87 0.09
N ALA A 9 4.85 23.36 1.01
CA ALA A 9 5.91 22.40 0.68
C ALA A 9 5.32 21.07 0.14
N ALA A 10 4.28 20.55 0.80
CA ALA A 10 3.58 19.36 0.33
C ALA A 10 2.95 19.58 -1.06
N ALA A 11 2.35 20.74 -1.32
CA ALA A 11 1.76 21.09 -2.61
C ALA A 11 2.81 21.21 -3.74
N ALA A 12 4.03 21.65 -3.42
CA ALA A 12 5.13 21.69 -4.38
C ALA A 12 5.67 20.29 -4.70
N LEU A 13 5.72 19.38 -3.72
CA LEU A 13 6.15 17.98 -3.90
C LEU A 13 5.09 17.14 -4.60
N LEU A 14 3.83 17.25 -4.20
CA LEU A 14 2.72 16.47 -4.77
C LEU A 14 2.37 16.94 -6.19
N GLY A 15 2.57 18.22 -6.52
CA GLY A 15 2.29 18.77 -7.85
C GLY A 15 3.13 18.16 -8.98
N THR A 16 4.18 17.39 -8.69
CA THR A 16 4.94 16.65 -9.71
C THR A 16 4.28 15.31 -10.08
N ILE A 17 3.25 14.88 -9.33
CA ILE A 17 2.50 13.65 -9.60
C ILE A 17 1.33 13.98 -10.54
N PRO A 18 1.24 13.34 -11.73
CA PRO A 18 0.10 13.52 -12.62
C PRO A 18 -1.23 13.24 -11.90
N GLY A 19 -2.16 14.19 -11.96
CA GLY A 19 -3.47 14.07 -11.29
C GLY A 19 -3.51 14.47 -9.81
N ALA A 20 -2.44 15.05 -9.26
CA ALA A 20 -2.44 15.56 -7.90
C ALA A 20 -3.50 16.65 -7.68
N MET A 21 -4.35 16.48 -6.66
CA MET A 21 -5.35 17.48 -6.26
C MET A 21 -4.74 18.67 -5.51
N LEU A 22 -3.64 18.44 -4.78
CA LEU A 22 -2.92 19.47 -4.05
C LEU A 22 -1.68 19.91 -4.85
N THR A 23 -1.78 21.07 -5.48
CA THR A 23 -0.72 21.72 -6.25
C THR A 23 -0.49 23.12 -5.71
N ARG A 24 0.59 23.79 -6.14
CA ARG A 24 0.81 25.20 -5.76
C ARG A 24 -0.37 26.08 -6.17
N ASP A 25 -0.97 25.80 -7.32
CA ASP A 25 -2.07 26.59 -7.85
C ASP A 25 -3.33 26.36 -7.01
N THR A 26 -3.69 25.10 -6.72
CA THR A 26 -4.86 24.82 -5.88
C THR A 26 -4.68 25.32 -4.45
N TRP A 27 -3.46 25.27 -3.91
CA TRP A 27 -3.14 25.89 -2.61
C TRP A 27 -3.30 27.42 -2.66
N THR A 28 -2.82 28.07 -3.71
CA THR A 28 -2.97 29.53 -3.88
C THR A 28 -4.44 29.92 -3.99
N MET A 29 -5.23 29.17 -4.76
CA MET A 29 -6.68 29.37 -4.87
C MET A 29 -7.40 29.15 -3.53
N LEU A 30 -7.05 28.11 -2.78
CA LEU A 30 -7.62 27.84 -1.45
C LEU A 30 -7.34 28.99 -0.48
N ARG A 31 -6.14 29.58 -0.51
CA ARG A 31 -5.82 30.74 0.33
C ARG A 31 -6.53 32.03 -0.10
N GLY A 32 -6.87 32.15 -1.38
CA GLY A 32 -7.59 33.31 -1.92
C GLY A 32 -9.04 33.41 -1.45
N GLY A 33 -9.59 32.32 -0.89
CA GLY A 33 -11.01 32.21 -0.56
C GLY A 33 -11.82 31.83 -1.80
N ASN A 34 -12.72 30.86 -1.65
CA ASN A 34 -13.55 30.33 -2.74
C ASN A 34 -15.05 30.43 -2.42
N THR A 35 -15.46 31.51 -1.75
CA THR A 35 -16.85 31.77 -1.36
C THR A 35 -17.39 32.95 -2.16
N GLY A 36 -18.60 32.80 -2.70
CA GLY A 36 -19.31 33.86 -3.43
C GLY A 36 -20.78 33.96 -2.99
N ASP A 37 -21.43 35.07 -3.36
CA ASP A 37 -22.85 35.30 -3.09
C ASP A 37 -23.73 34.33 -3.91
N PRO A 38 -24.62 33.54 -3.28
CA PRO A 38 -25.51 32.61 -3.99
C PRO A 38 -26.65 33.29 -4.76
N ALA A 39 -26.85 34.62 -4.64
CA ALA A 39 -28.01 35.31 -5.22
C ALA A 39 -28.12 35.14 -6.75
N ALA A 40 -27.02 35.34 -7.47
CA ALA A 40 -26.99 35.19 -8.93
C ALA A 40 -27.33 33.75 -9.36
N LEU A 41 -26.77 32.76 -8.66
CA LEU A 41 -27.04 31.35 -8.95
C LEU A 41 -28.49 30.97 -8.61
N THR A 42 -29.03 31.52 -7.54
CA THR A 42 -30.43 31.33 -7.13
C THR A 42 -31.40 31.88 -8.16
N ALA A 43 -31.10 33.05 -8.74
CA ALA A 43 -31.91 33.66 -9.79
C ALA A 43 -31.96 32.80 -11.06
N VAL A 44 -30.84 32.17 -11.44
CA VAL A 44 -30.78 31.26 -12.60
C VAL A 44 -31.48 29.92 -12.32
N LEU A 45 -31.29 29.35 -11.13
CA LEU A 45 -31.84 28.03 -10.79
C LEU A 45 -33.32 28.08 -10.39
N GLY A 46 -33.86 29.26 -10.07
CA GLY A 46 -35.21 29.42 -9.49
C GLY A 46 -35.36 28.83 -8.08
N ARG A 47 -34.25 28.42 -7.46
CA ARG A 47 -34.18 27.80 -6.13
C ARG A 47 -32.79 28.06 -5.52
N PRO A 48 -32.65 28.06 -4.19
CA PRO A 48 -31.34 28.17 -3.57
C PRO A 48 -30.45 26.98 -3.98
N PRO A 49 -29.12 27.20 -4.15
CA PRO A 49 -28.19 26.10 -4.39
C PRO A 49 -28.24 25.10 -3.22
N ARG A 50 -28.13 23.80 -3.52
CA ARG A 50 -28.13 22.76 -2.50
C ARG A 50 -26.83 22.81 -1.71
N GLY A 51 -26.90 22.61 -0.39
CA GLY A 51 -25.72 22.48 0.46
C GLY A 51 -24.91 21.23 0.14
N LEU A 52 -23.63 21.21 0.49
CA LEU A 52 -22.73 20.08 0.25
C LEU A 52 -23.28 18.75 0.80
N ARG A 53 -24.01 18.81 1.93
CA ARG A 53 -24.61 17.63 2.59
C ARG A 53 -25.88 17.12 1.90
N ASP A 54 -26.55 17.98 1.14
CA ASP A 54 -27.86 17.70 0.54
C ASP A 54 -27.77 17.60 -0.99
N PHE A 55 -26.60 17.89 -1.56
CA PHE A 55 -26.38 17.90 -3.01
C PHE A 55 -26.40 16.49 -3.60
N ILE A 56 -25.80 15.52 -2.91
CA ILE A 56 -25.80 14.11 -3.31
C ILE A 56 -26.96 13.43 -2.56
N GLY A 57 -27.90 12.81 -3.28
CA GLY A 57 -29.11 12.19 -2.72
C GLY A 57 -28.82 10.97 -1.83
N ALA A 58 -29.84 10.40 -1.20
CA ALA A 58 -29.72 9.15 -0.43
C ALA A 58 -30.13 7.90 -1.22
N ASP A 59 -30.30 8.06 -2.54
CA ASP A 59 -30.72 7.02 -3.47
C ASP A 59 -29.64 5.95 -3.71
N ALA A 60 -30.05 4.83 -4.31
CA ALA A 60 -29.18 3.68 -4.54
C ALA A 60 -27.99 4.02 -5.47
N ASP A 61 -28.18 4.90 -6.46
CA ASP A 61 -27.15 5.30 -7.41
C ASP A 61 -26.06 6.13 -6.70
N THR A 62 -26.46 7.01 -5.77
CA THR A 62 -25.50 7.72 -4.90
C THR A 62 -24.64 6.76 -4.08
N ARG A 63 -25.24 5.69 -3.52
CA ARG A 63 -24.48 4.71 -2.73
C ARG A 63 -23.43 3.99 -3.55
N ALA A 64 -23.76 3.64 -4.80
CA ALA A 64 -22.83 3.02 -5.74
C ALA A 64 -21.67 3.95 -6.08
N LEU A 65 -21.95 5.21 -6.45
CA LEU A 65 -20.94 6.22 -6.74
C LEU A 65 -19.98 6.46 -5.55
N ARG A 66 -20.50 6.44 -4.32
CA ARG A 66 -19.67 6.56 -3.11
C ARG A 66 -18.74 5.36 -2.94
N CYS A 67 -19.24 4.14 -3.16
CA CYS A 67 -18.43 2.93 -3.09
C CYS A 67 -17.31 2.96 -4.14
N ASP A 68 -17.61 3.38 -5.37
CA ASP A 68 -16.63 3.50 -6.45
C ASP A 68 -15.56 4.55 -6.12
N ALA A 69 -15.97 5.71 -5.59
CA ALA A 69 -15.04 6.75 -5.15
C ALA A 69 -14.11 6.26 -4.03
N LEU A 70 -14.61 5.49 -3.06
CA LEU A 70 -13.78 4.90 -2.00
C LEU A 70 -12.88 3.78 -2.54
N ALA A 71 -13.37 3.00 -3.52
CA ALA A 71 -12.61 1.94 -4.16
C ALA A 71 -11.38 2.45 -4.91
N MET A 72 -11.36 3.73 -5.33
CA MET A 72 -10.20 4.33 -6.01
C MET A 72 -8.91 4.25 -5.17
N TRP A 73 -9.02 4.31 -3.85
CA TRP A 73 -7.88 4.23 -2.94
C TRP A 73 -7.44 2.80 -2.65
N ARG A 74 -8.28 1.80 -2.95
CA ARG A 74 -8.00 0.40 -2.64
C ARG A 74 -6.70 -0.05 -3.26
N ARG A 75 -6.59 0.05 -4.59
CA ARG A 75 -5.41 -0.42 -5.34
C ARG A 75 -4.09 0.25 -4.88
N PRO A 76 -3.96 1.59 -4.82
CA PRO A 76 -2.71 2.21 -4.37
C PRO A 76 -2.37 1.88 -2.92
N LEU A 77 -3.36 1.74 -2.02
CA LEU A 77 -3.12 1.32 -0.65
C LEU A 77 -2.58 -0.12 -0.57
N LEU A 78 -3.17 -1.04 -1.33
CA LEU A 78 -2.72 -2.44 -1.38
C LEU A 78 -1.28 -2.55 -1.92
N LEU A 79 -0.99 -1.88 -3.04
CA LEU A 79 0.35 -1.86 -3.64
C LEU A 79 1.37 -1.21 -2.71
N GLY A 80 1.02 -0.06 -2.12
CA GLY A 80 1.88 0.66 -1.20
C GLY A 80 2.20 -0.15 0.05
N ALA A 81 1.20 -0.75 0.69
CA ALA A 81 1.40 -1.60 1.86
C ALA A 81 2.30 -2.79 1.55
N LEU A 82 2.06 -3.48 0.43
CA LEU A 82 2.84 -4.63 0.02
C LEU A 82 4.31 -4.25 -0.28
N ALA A 83 4.52 -3.15 -1.03
CA ALA A 83 5.86 -2.65 -1.34
C ALA A 83 6.63 -2.26 -0.07
N ILE A 84 5.98 -1.56 0.87
CA ILE A 84 6.59 -1.19 2.15
C ILE A 84 7.01 -2.43 2.92
N VAL A 85 6.15 -3.44 3.03
CA VAL A 85 6.47 -4.69 3.75
C VAL A 85 7.71 -5.34 3.15
N TRP A 86 7.75 -5.56 1.83
CA TRP A 86 8.87 -6.23 1.16
C TRP A 86 10.19 -5.43 1.23
N ILE A 87 10.14 -4.13 1.00
CA ILE A 87 11.35 -3.28 1.07
C ILE A 87 11.86 -3.22 2.51
N TRP A 88 10.95 -3.07 3.48
CA TRP A 88 11.33 -3.01 4.88
C TRP A 88 11.90 -4.33 5.38
N THR A 89 11.33 -5.49 5.01
CA THR A 89 11.88 -6.80 5.39
C THR A 89 13.26 -7.02 4.79
N ALA A 90 13.49 -6.61 3.54
CA ALA A 90 14.81 -6.68 2.91
C ALA A 90 15.86 -5.83 3.66
N ILE A 91 15.53 -4.58 3.98
CA ILE A 91 16.45 -3.65 4.67
C ILE A 91 16.75 -4.15 6.07
N VAL A 92 15.72 -4.53 6.84
CA VAL A 92 15.89 -5.00 8.21
C VAL A 92 16.73 -6.27 8.24
N SER A 93 16.47 -7.23 7.35
CA SER A 93 17.21 -8.50 7.31
C SER A 93 18.66 -8.32 6.86
N ALA A 94 18.94 -7.37 5.95
CA ALA A 94 20.28 -7.12 5.45
C ALA A 94 21.17 -6.29 6.40
N PHE A 95 20.58 -5.31 7.10
CA PHE A 95 21.35 -4.27 7.79
C PHE A 95 21.05 -4.13 9.29
N VAL A 96 19.84 -4.44 9.75
CA VAL A 96 19.40 -4.14 11.13
C VAL A 96 19.46 -5.37 12.02
N HIS A 97 18.97 -6.51 11.53
CA HIS A 97 18.92 -7.74 12.30
C HIS A 97 20.32 -8.36 12.43
N PRO A 98 20.72 -8.83 13.64
CA PRO A 98 22.01 -9.47 13.80
C PRO A 98 22.17 -10.67 12.87
N ARG A 99 23.19 -10.62 12.01
CA ARG A 99 23.44 -11.67 10.99
C ARG A 99 23.58 -13.05 11.62
N HIS A 100 24.18 -13.13 12.80
CA HIS A 100 24.35 -14.38 13.54
C HIS A 100 22.99 -15.03 13.87
N ASP A 101 21.98 -14.24 14.23
CA ASP A 101 20.66 -14.75 14.61
C ASP A 101 19.90 -15.25 13.37
N SER A 102 19.97 -14.53 12.24
CA SER A 102 19.45 -15.00 10.96
C SER A 102 20.11 -16.30 10.50
N LEU A 103 21.43 -16.41 10.64
CA LEU A 103 22.18 -17.62 10.31
C LEU A 103 21.84 -18.78 11.26
N ALA A 104 21.61 -18.51 12.55
CA ALA A 104 21.17 -19.51 13.51
C ALA A 104 19.77 -20.06 13.17
N MET A 105 18.86 -19.22 12.66
CA MET A 105 17.57 -19.69 12.14
C MET A 105 17.75 -20.57 10.91
N LEU A 106 18.60 -20.17 9.95
CA LEU A 106 18.89 -20.97 8.76
C LEU A 106 19.57 -22.31 9.10
N ALA A 107 20.38 -22.36 10.15
CA ALA A 107 20.98 -23.59 10.64
C ALA A 107 19.93 -24.60 11.14
N ARG A 108 18.81 -24.13 11.71
CA ARG A 108 17.66 -24.99 12.07
C ARG A 108 16.95 -25.56 10.84
N ALA A 109 17.08 -24.92 9.69
CA ALA A 109 16.64 -25.42 8.39
C ALA A 109 17.75 -26.18 7.63
N HIS A 110 18.80 -26.65 8.34
CA HIS A 110 19.95 -27.38 7.80
C HIS A 110 20.83 -26.61 6.80
N LEU A 111 20.70 -25.27 6.73
CA LEU A 111 21.57 -24.42 5.93
C LEU A 111 22.69 -23.86 6.81
N THR A 112 23.94 -24.23 6.51
CA THR A 112 25.13 -23.76 7.23
C THR A 112 26.21 -23.25 6.28
N GLY A 113 27.12 -22.40 6.78
CA GLY A 113 28.25 -21.89 6.00
C GLY A 113 27.85 -20.99 4.83
N LEU A 114 28.52 -21.18 3.68
CA LEU A 114 28.31 -20.36 2.49
C LEU A 114 26.87 -20.45 1.91
N PRO A 115 26.22 -21.63 1.83
CA PRO A 115 24.81 -21.74 1.44
C PRO A 115 23.86 -20.88 2.27
N ALA A 116 24.08 -20.76 3.59
CA ALA A 116 23.25 -19.94 4.47
C ALA A 116 23.38 -18.44 4.16
N LEU A 117 24.61 -17.98 3.85
CA LEU A 117 24.84 -16.60 3.44
C LEU A 117 24.20 -16.28 2.09
N ILE A 118 24.33 -17.18 1.12
CA ILE A 118 23.69 -17.03 -0.20
C ILE A 118 22.18 -17.00 -0.04
N ALA A 119 21.60 -17.89 0.77
CA ALA A 119 20.17 -17.91 1.04
C ALA A 119 19.69 -16.61 1.70
N LEU A 120 20.42 -16.11 2.71
CA LEU A 120 20.06 -14.88 3.42
C LEU A 120 20.06 -13.66 2.49
N TYR A 121 21.17 -13.40 1.79
CA TYR A 121 21.26 -12.23 0.91
C TYR A 121 20.43 -12.39 -0.36
N GLY A 122 20.28 -13.63 -0.86
CA GLY A 122 19.37 -13.94 -1.96
C GLY A 122 17.92 -13.64 -1.59
N ALA A 123 17.48 -14.02 -0.39
CA ALA A 123 16.16 -13.68 0.11
C ALA A 123 15.99 -12.15 0.26
N CYS A 124 16.97 -11.45 0.83
CA CYS A 124 16.91 -9.99 0.96
C CYS A 124 16.82 -9.28 -0.41
N ALA A 125 17.61 -9.73 -1.40
CA ALA A 125 17.58 -9.18 -2.74
C ALA A 125 16.25 -9.46 -3.44
N LEU A 126 15.69 -10.66 -3.25
CA LEU A 126 14.39 -11.05 -3.80
C LEU A 126 13.25 -10.23 -3.20
N ASP A 127 13.24 -10.06 -1.88
CA ASP A 127 12.28 -9.21 -1.17
C ASP A 127 12.32 -7.78 -1.72
N PHE A 128 13.53 -7.20 -1.83
CA PHE A 128 13.68 -5.85 -2.37
C PHE A 128 13.18 -5.74 -3.82
N ALA A 129 13.53 -6.72 -4.66
CA ALA A 129 13.08 -6.77 -6.04
C ALA A 129 11.55 -6.86 -6.15
N PHE A 130 10.90 -7.67 -5.30
CA PHE A 130 9.44 -7.74 -5.23
C PHE A 130 8.81 -6.45 -4.75
N GLY A 131 9.40 -5.78 -3.76
CA GLY A 131 8.93 -4.48 -3.30
C GLY A 131 8.97 -3.42 -4.39
N VAL A 132 10.07 -3.34 -5.14
CA VAL A 132 10.21 -2.39 -6.26
C VAL A 132 9.28 -2.77 -7.42
N ALA A 133 9.24 -4.05 -7.81
CA ALA A 133 8.39 -4.52 -8.90
C ALA A 133 6.90 -4.31 -8.63
N THR A 134 6.47 -4.41 -7.36
CA THR A 134 5.08 -4.14 -6.94
C THR A 134 4.62 -2.73 -7.36
N VAL A 135 5.52 -1.74 -7.31
CA VAL A 135 5.21 -0.36 -7.67
C VAL A 135 5.50 -0.07 -9.15
N ALA A 136 6.62 -0.58 -9.67
CA ALA A 136 7.11 -0.25 -11.01
C ALA A 136 6.44 -1.05 -12.13
N ALA A 137 6.10 -2.32 -11.89
CA ALA A 137 5.57 -3.24 -12.89
C ALA A 137 4.57 -4.24 -12.26
N PRO A 138 3.43 -3.75 -11.74
CA PRO A 138 2.39 -4.61 -11.17
C PRO A 138 1.88 -5.62 -12.21
N SER A 139 1.86 -6.91 -11.86
CA SER A 139 1.40 -7.97 -12.78
C SER A 139 0.95 -9.24 -12.06
N ARG A 140 0.04 -9.99 -12.68
CA ARG A 140 -0.50 -11.26 -12.17
C ARG A 140 0.59 -12.28 -11.83
N ARG A 141 1.63 -12.33 -12.67
CA ARG A 141 2.78 -13.22 -12.47
C ARG A 141 3.56 -12.82 -11.23
N LEU A 142 3.71 -11.52 -10.97
CA LEU A 142 4.36 -11.02 -9.76
C LEU A 142 3.56 -11.40 -8.50
N TRP A 143 2.24 -11.23 -8.51
CA TRP A 143 1.40 -11.61 -7.36
C TRP A 143 1.46 -13.10 -7.07
N ALA A 144 1.39 -13.93 -8.12
CA ALA A 144 1.53 -15.37 -8.00
C ALA A 144 2.92 -15.78 -7.48
N ALA A 145 3.99 -15.15 -7.97
CA ALA A 145 5.35 -15.41 -7.52
C ALA A 145 5.55 -15.05 -6.03
N GLN A 146 5.04 -13.90 -5.60
CA GLN A 146 5.08 -13.48 -4.19
C GLN A 146 4.28 -14.44 -3.31
N GLY A 147 3.07 -14.84 -3.75
CA GLY A 147 2.24 -15.80 -3.03
C GLY A 147 2.91 -17.18 -2.91
N ALA A 148 3.49 -17.66 -4.01
CA ALA A 148 4.24 -18.92 -4.03
C ALA A 148 5.45 -18.88 -3.09
N LEU A 149 6.21 -17.78 -3.09
CA LEU A 149 7.32 -17.59 -2.15
C LEU A 149 6.84 -17.66 -0.70
N ILE A 150 5.76 -16.93 -0.38
CA ILE A 150 5.18 -16.89 0.98
C ILE A 150 4.76 -18.28 1.45
N VAL A 151 4.05 -19.02 0.61
CA VAL A 151 3.62 -20.38 0.93
C VAL A 151 4.82 -21.31 1.10
N ALA A 152 5.80 -21.24 0.19
CA ALA A 152 6.98 -22.09 0.22
C ALA A 152 7.80 -21.90 1.51
N TYR A 153 8.17 -20.67 1.87
CA TYR A 153 8.95 -20.47 3.09
C TYR A 153 8.11 -20.72 4.36
N SER A 154 6.80 -20.44 4.33
CA SER A 154 5.93 -20.73 5.49
C SER A 154 5.84 -22.24 5.74
N ALA A 155 5.81 -23.06 4.69
CA ALA A 155 5.86 -24.52 4.80
C ALA A 155 7.21 -24.99 5.37
N VAL A 156 8.33 -24.43 4.91
CA VAL A 156 9.65 -24.72 5.47
C VAL A 156 9.71 -24.37 6.96
N ILE A 157 9.20 -23.21 7.36
CA ILE A 157 9.13 -22.80 8.77
C ILE A 157 8.24 -23.75 9.57
N ALA A 158 7.08 -24.16 9.04
CA ALA A 158 6.18 -25.07 9.73
C ALA A 158 6.82 -26.44 10.04
N VAL A 159 7.67 -26.94 9.14
CA VAL A 159 8.38 -28.22 9.31
C VAL A 159 9.62 -28.08 10.20
N THR A 160 10.45 -27.07 9.95
CA THR A 160 11.78 -26.93 10.59
C THR A 160 11.72 -26.20 11.94
N MET A 161 10.73 -25.30 12.11
CA MET A 161 10.63 -24.38 13.24
C MET A 161 9.16 -24.15 13.65
N PRO A 162 8.39 -25.21 13.98
CA PRO A 162 6.95 -25.10 14.26
C PRO A 162 6.62 -24.17 15.44
N ALA A 163 7.55 -23.99 16.37
CA ALA A 163 7.38 -23.04 17.49
C ALA A 163 7.12 -21.60 17.01
N LEU A 164 7.65 -21.19 15.85
CA LEU A 164 7.42 -19.86 15.27
C LEU A 164 5.95 -19.63 14.83
N LEU A 165 5.16 -20.70 14.69
CA LEU A 165 3.73 -20.59 14.41
C LEU A 165 2.92 -20.16 15.63
N ALA A 166 3.41 -20.45 16.84
CA ALA A 166 2.76 -20.14 18.11
C ALA A 166 3.36 -18.89 18.79
N GLU A 167 4.29 -18.19 18.14
CA GLU A 167 4.87 -16.95 18.65
C GLU A 167 3.79 -15.88 18.82
N PRO A 168 3.72 -15.19 19.98
CA PRO A 168 2.65 -14.23 20.28
C PRO A 168 2.62 -13.03 19.33
N PHE A 169 3.77 -12.69 18.72
CA PHE A 169 3.86 -11.62 17.72
C PHE A 169 3.46 -12.08 16.30
N GLY A 170 3.12 -13.35 16.12
CA GLY A 170 2.59 -13.91 14.87
C GLY A 170 3.45 -13.62 13.63
N PRO A 171 4.78 -13.87 13.65
CA PRO A 171 5.66 -13.55 12.53
C PRO A 171 5.28 -14.29 11.24
N VAL A 172 4.68 -15.49 11.34
CA VAL A 172 4.12 -16.21 10.19
C VAL A 172 2.66 -15.81 9.95
N LEU A 173 1.90 -15.51 11.01
CA LEU A 173 0.49 -15.13 10.90
C LEU A 173 0.28 -13.88 10.06
N LYS A 174 1.23 -12.93 10.06
CA LYS A 174 1.22 -11.74 9.19
C LYS A 174 1.15 -12.07 7.69
N ASN A 175 1.49 -13.30 7.30
CA ASN A 175 1.42 -13.73 5.90
C ASN A 175 -0.01 -13.97 5.43
N VAL A 176 -0.95 -14.26 6.34
CA VAL A 176 -2.37 -14.45 5.99
C VAL A 176 -2.98 -13.19 5.38
N PRO A 177 -2.90 -12.00 6.01
CA PRO A 177 -3.40 -10.78 5.38
C PRO A 177 -2.60 -10.42 4.11
N ILE A 178 -1.29 -10.70 4.04
CA ILE A 178 -0.51 -10.46 2.80
C ILE A 178 -1.02 -11.32 1.65
N LEU A 179 -1.30 -12.61 1.89
CA LEU A 179 -1.88 -13.50 0.90
C LEU A 179 -3.29 -13.03 0.47
N ALA A 180 -4.09 -12.53 1.39
CA ALA A 180 -5.39 -11.93 1.05
C ALA A 180 -5.23 -10.72 0.12
N ILE A 181 -4.27 -9.82 0.41
CA ILE A 181 -3.93 -8.68 -0.46
C ILE A 181 -3.52 -9.16 -1.86
N LEU A 182 -2.64 -10.16 -1.94
CA LEU A 182 -2.18 -10.72 -3.21
C LEU A 182 -3.31 -11.35 -4.02
N LEU A 183 -4.23 -12.08 -3.38
CA LEU A 183 -5.41 -12.66 -4.02
C LEU A 183 -6.35 -11.59 -4.55
N THR A 184 -6.59 -10.53 -3.76
CA THR A 184 -7.39 -9.38 -4.18
C THR A 184 -6.77 -8.72 -5.42
N LEU A 185 -5.48 -8.39 -5.39
CA LEU A 185 -4.77 -7.83 -6.54
C LEU A 185 -4.78 -8.75 -7.77
N PHE A 186 -4.64 -10.06 -7.56
CA PHE A 186 -4.71 -11.05 -8.63
C PHE A 186 -6.08 -11.14 -9.30
N SER A 187 -7.16 -11.02 -8.52
CA SER A 187 -8.54 -11.04 -9.05
C SER A 187 -8.93 -9.77 -9.80
N GLU A 188 -8.38 -8.61 -9.41
CA GLU A 188 -8.74 -7.32 -9.99
C GLU A 188 -8.08 -7.07 -11.35
N GLU A 189 -6.93 -7.70 -11.61
CA GLU A 189 -6.21 -7.54 -12.89
C GLU A 189 -6.86 -8.26 -14.08
N GLU A 190 -7.87 -9.11 -13.89
CA GLU A 190 -8.63 -9.69 -15.00
C GLU A 190 -9.59 -8.70 -15.67
N HIS A 191 -9.84 -7.54 -15.04
CA HIS A 191 -10.88 -6.59 -15.46
C HIS A 191 -10.32 -5.25 -15.97
N ALA A 192 -9.01 -5.18 -16.23
CA ALA A 192 -8.32 -4.01 -16.82
C ALA A 192 -7.80 -4.36 -18.22
#